data_AF-A0A6B2DSV9-F1
#
_entry.id   AF-A0A6B2DSV9-F1
#
_cell.length_a   1.000
_cell.length_b   1.000
_cell.length_c   1.000
_cell.angle_alpha   90.00
_cell.angle_beta   90.00
_cell.angle_gamma   90.00
#
_symmetry.space_group_name_H-M   'P 1'
#
loop_
_entity.id
_entity.type
_entity.pdbx_description
1 polymer ?
#
loop_
_entity_poly.entity_id
_entity_poly.type
_entity_poly.pdbx_seq_one_letter_code
_entity_poly.pdbx_strand_id
1 'polypeptide(L)' 'TGGSTWTAGPGQPTVSVTAPAHELYRTLAGRRSVSQLAALDWSEAPARWLPAFTWGPFAPPPRPGI' A
#
# COMPACT_ATOMS: atom_id res chain seq x y z
N THR A 1 -4.07 6.51 15.95
CA THR A 1 -3.62 5.21 15.44
C THR A 1 -4.52 4.14 16.04
N GLY A 2 -5.59 3.74 15.37
CA GLY A 2 -6.64 2.93 15.99
C GLY A 2 -7.05 1.74 15.14
N GLY A 3 -6.28 0.65 15.21
CA GLY A 3 -6.67 -0.65 14.63
C GLY A 3 -5.66 -1.28 13.67
N SER A 4 -5.88 -2.57 13.39
CA SER A 4 -5.10 -3.41 12.47
C SER A 4 -5.45 -3.19 10.98
N THR A 5 -6.34 -2.24 10.68
CA THR A 5 -6.90 -1.99 9.36
C THR A 5 -6.80 -0.51 9.02
N TRP A 6 -6.31 -0.20 7.83
CA TRP A 6 -6.20 1.16 7.30
C TRP A 6 -6.73 1.21 5.87
N THR A 7 -7.48 2.26 5.55
CA THR A 7 -7.99 2.50 4.19
C THR A 7 -7.24 3.67 3.57
N ALA A 8 -6.71 3.47 2.37
CA ALA A 8 -6.11 4.53 1.57
C ALA A 8 -7.11 5.01 0.51
N GLY A 9 -7.43 6.31 0.54
CA GLY A 9 -8.41 6.92 -0.36
C GLY A 9 -9.86 6.86 0.15
N PRO A 10 -10.79 7.53 -0.55
CA PRO A 10 -12.21 7.53 -0.21
C PRO A 10 -12.91 6.25 -0.72
N GLY A 11 -13.99 5.87 -0.04
CA GLY A 11 -14.89 4.80 -0.48
C GLY A 11 -14.49 3.40 0.00
N GLN A 12 -15.10 2.39 -0.61
CA GLN A 12 -14.86 0.98 -0.29
C GLN A 12 -13.52 0.54 -0.91
N PRO A 13 -12.60 -0.08 -0.13
CA PRO A 13 -11.34 -0.58 -0.67
C PRO A 13 -11.60 -1.64 -1.74
N THR A 14 -11.09 -1.39 -2.95
CA THR A 14 -11.13 -2.36 -4.05
C THR A 14 -10.08 -3.45 -3.88
N VAL A 15 -8.95 -3.11 -3.23
CA VAL A 15 -7.85 -4.04 -2.97
C VAL A 15 -7.36 -3.90 -1.55
N SER A 16 -7.01 -5.03 -0.94
CA SER A 16 -6.41 -5.12 0.38
C SER A 16 -5.05 -5.80 0.30
N VAL A 17 -4.12 -5.38 1.15
CA VAL A 17 -2.84 -6.05 1.37
C VAL A 17 -2.71 -6.38 2.86
N THR A 18 -2.41 -7.64 3.16
CA THR A 18 -2.26 -8.14 4.52
C THR A 18 -0.81 -8.50 4.78
N ALA A 19 -0.30 -8.07 5.93
CA ALA A 19 1.02 -8.46 6.41
C ALA A 19 1.12 -8.15 7.91
N PRO A 20 2.14 -8.68 8.61
CA PRO A 20 2.45 -8.24 9.96
C PRO A 20 2.58 -6.71 10.02
N ALA A 21 2.10 -6.10 11.09
CA ALA A 21 2.06 -4.63 11.23
C ALA A 21 3.42 -3.96 10.98
N HIS A 22 4.51 -4.60 11.41
CA HIS A 22 5.87 -4.09 11.21
C HIS A 22 6.32 -4.14 9.74
N GLU A 23 5.83 -5.09 8.94
CA GLU A 23 6.06 -5.15 7.50
C GLU A 23 5.28 -4.05 6.78
N LEU A 24 3.99 -3.89 7.09
CA LEU A 24 3.17 -2.80 6.54
C LEU A 24 3.77 -1.41 6.84
N TYR A 25 4.34 -1.23 8.03
CA TYR A 25 5.05 0.00 8.34
C TYR A 25 6.31 0.20 7.48
N ARG A 26 7.12 -0.84 7.27
CA ARG A 26 8.31 -0.78 6.40
C ARG A 26 7.98 -0.46 4.95
N THR A 27 6.85 -0.96 4.46
CA THR A 27 6.39 -0.70 3.09
C THR A 27 6.00 0.77 2.93
N LEU A 28 5.31 1.35 3.93
CA LEU A 28 4.91 2.76 3.92
C LEU A 28 6.10 3.73 4.12
N ALA A 29 7.15 3.29 4.79
CA ALA A 29 8.37 4.08 5.03
C ALA A 29 9.37 4.06 3.84
N GLY A 30 9.00 3.48 2.70
CA GLY A 30 9.82 3.47 1.47
C GLY A 30 11.06 2.56 1.53
N ARG A 31 11.12 1.61 2.48
CA ARG A 31 12.30 0.73 2.69
C ARG A 31 12.18 -0.64 2.00
N ARG A 32 11.38 -0.75 0.94
CA ARG A 32 11.09 -2.02 0.25
C ARG A 32 11.24 -1.91 -1.26
N SER A 33 11.83 -2.94 -1.88
CA SER A 33 11.88 -3.06 -3.33
C SER A 33 10.50 -3.39 -3.90
N VAL A 34 10.31 -3.12 -5.19
CA VAL A 34 9.09 -3.50 -5.94
C VAL A 34 8.82 -5.00 -5.83
N SER A 35 9.85 -5.83 -5.93
CA SER A 35 9.72 -7.29 -5.79
C SER A 35 9.27 -7.72 -4.40
N GLN A 36 9.74 -7.05 -3.35
CA GLN A 36 9.34 -7.32 -1.98
C GLN A 36 7.91 -6.90 -1.70
N LEU A 37 7.45 -5.80 -2.30
CA LEU A 37 6.07 -5.33 -2.21
C LEU A 37 5.11 -6.25 -2.94
N ALA A 38 5.49 -6.73 -4.12
CA ALA A 38 4.68 -7.65 -4.92
C ALA A 38 4.49 -9.02 -4.27
N ALA A 39 5.36 -9.41 -3.33
CA ALA A 39 5.32 -10.68 -2.63
C ALA A 39 4.43 -10.67 -1.35
N LEU A 40 3.81 -9.55 -1.02
CA LEU A 40 2.87 -9.47 0.11
C LEU A 40 1.55 -10.18 -0.23
N ASP A 41 0.70 -10.38 0.78
CA ASP A 41 -0.59 -11.04 0.60
C ASP A 41 -1.63 -10.03 0.08
N TRP A 42 -1.69 -9.87 -1.23
CA TRP A 42 -2.63 -8.99 -1.92
C TRP A 42 -3.90 -9.74 -2.31
N SER A 43 -5.05 -9.08 -2.16
CA SER A 43 -6.32 -9.62 -2.65
C SER A 43 -6.41 -9.69 -4.18
N GLU A 44 -5.57 -8.93 -4.90
CA GLU A 44 -5.50 -8.86 -6.36
C GLU A 44 -4.07 -8.61 -6.85
N ALA A 45 -3.83 -8.73 -8.17
CA ALA A 45 -2.50 -8.58 -8.77
C ALA A 45 -1.90 -7.17 -8.52
N PRO A 46 -0.78 -7.04 -7.78
CA PRO A 46 -0.39 -5.77 -7.16
C PRO A 46 0.10 -4.69 -8.13
N ALA A 47 0.39 -5.04 -9.39
CA ALA A 47 1.11 -4.19 -10.35
C ALA A 47 0.53 -2.76 -10.49
N ARG A 48 -0.79 -2.60 -10.43
CA ARG A 48 -1.47 -1.30 -10.52
C ARG A 48 -1.24 -0.40 -9.29
N TRP A 49 -0.95 -0.99 -8.13
CA TRP A 49 -0.83 -0.30 -6.83
C TRP A 49 0.62 -0.16 -6.35
N LEU A 50 1.58 -0.92 -6.90
CA LEU A 50 3.00 -0.81 -6.54
C LEU A 50 3.60 0.61 -6.68
N PRO A 51 3.21 1.44 -7.67
CA PRO A 51 3.67 2.83 -7.74
C PRO A 51 3.27 3.70 -6.54
N ALA A 52 2.23 3.30 -5.78
CA ALA A 52 1.84 3.95 -4.53
C ALA A 52 2.73 3.55 -3.34
N PHE A 53 3.87 2.90 -3.56
CA PHE A 53 4.90 2.65 -2.55
C PHE A 53 6.25 3.27 -2.92
N THR A 54 6.37 3.80 -4.14
CA THR A 54 7.47 4.68 -4.56
C THR A 54 7.14 6.11 -4.18
N TRP A 55 7.44 6.47 -2.93
CA TRP A 55 7.30 7.83 -2.45
C TRP A 55 8.68 8.44 -2.20
N GLY A 56 8.95 9.59 -2.84
CA GLY A 56 9.78 10.63 -2.22
C GLY A 56 9.07 11.17 -0.95
N PRO A 57 9.35 12.38 -0.43
CA PRO A 57 8.60 12.88 0.75
C PRO A 57 7.09 12.69 0.55
N PHE A 58 6.40 12.14 1.55
CA PHE A 58 5.09 11.50 1.40
C PHE A 58 4.00 12.45 0.77
N ALA A 59 3.77 12.47 -0.56
CA ALA A 59 2.61 13.06 -1.27
C ALA A 59 1.61 12.05 -1.95
N PRO A 60 0.35 11.91 -1.45
CA PRO A 60 -0.64 10.99 -2.03
C PRO A 60 -1.02 11.32 -3.47
N PRO A 61 -1.41 10.30 -4.28
CA PRO A 61 -1.83 10.54 -5.65
C PRO A 61 -3.05 11.49 -5.66
N PRO A 62 -3.07 12.51 -6.54
CA PRO A 62 -4.09 13.55 -6.52
C PRO A 62 -5.49 13.06 -6.90
N ARG A 63 -5.59 11.86 -7.50
CA ARG A 63 -6.87 11.19 -7.77
C ARG A 63 -6.73 9.68 -7.55
N PRO A 64 -7.67 9.02 -6.86
CA PRO A 64 -7.84 7.57 -6.96
C PRO A 64 -8.13 7.22 -8.43
N GLY A 65 -7.43 6.23 -8.97
CA GLY A 65 -7.57 5.83 -10.37
C GLY A 65 -9.01 5.44 -10.72
N ILE A 66 -9.50 6.04 -11.80
CA ILE A 66 -10.72 5.66 -12.53
C ILE A 66 -10.60 4.25 -13.14
#